data_AF-A0A1I7WVX6-F1
#
_entry.id   AF-A0A1I7WVX6-F1
#
_cell.length_a   1.000
_cell.length_b   1.000
_cell.length_c   1.000
_cell.angle_alpha   90.00
_cell.angle_beta   90.00
_cell.angle_gamma   90.00
#
_symmetry.space_group_name_H-M   'P 1'
#
loop_
_entity.id
_entity.type
_entity.pdbx_description
1 polymer ?
#
loop_
_entity_poly.entity_id
_entity_poly.type
_entity_poly.pdbx_seq_one_letter_code
_entity_poly.pdbx_strand_id
1 'polypeptide(L)'
;MQKTKCAIILKRSVDQGALTLGRGSRDYYLNSTMFASHMTAYRKYLVEIANILKNDANLTREDSDIYKDINDIIAFEKKLAQIVVAEDERRNNTRLYNKRTMADLFHYMPEYINDLHIKVDWVYFFRNIAPDQLKDFFHNNTEVIVCEIDYLRKVSSTIQPNNVVSSLIANTNQVVLANYIIWRVVQSSVRFLDERFEDIKQDFSRVMTGQQQRSPRWKDCAQVPSTVLPLAAGAIYVDAHFNSQDKREAIEMIKLLRNSFVELVQQNSWMDEATKSVAIDKANSMIDNIGYPELTNDIQKLDEQYNEVRFTEYL
;
A
#
# COMPACT_ATOMS: atom_id res chain seq x y z
N MET A 1 25.25 27.63 13.53
CA MET A 1 24.79 26.26 13.21
C MET A 1 23.27 26.21 13.27
N GLN A 2 22.59 26.60 12.19
CA GLN A 2 21.15 26.38 12.05
C GLN A 2 20.95 24.89 11.82
N LYS A 3 20.33 24.20 12.80
CA LYS A 3 19.80 22.86 12.61
C LYS A 3 18.71 22.96 11.54
N THR A 4 19.05 22.63 10.29
CA THR A 4 18.06 22.37 9.25
C THR A 4 17.20 21.23 9.78
N LYS A 5 16.02 21.55 10.29
CA LYS A 5 14.98 20.56 10.56
C LYS A 5 14.71 19.91 9.22
N CYS A 6 15.30 18.75 8.97
CA CYS A 6 14.80 17.84 7.97
C CYS A 6 13.40 17.50 8.45
N ALA A 7 12.40 18.21 7.93
CA ALA A 7 11.02 17.83 8.10
C ALA A 7 10.90 16.50 7.35
N ILE A 8 11.12 15.40 8.06
CA ILE A 8 10.63 14.10 7.63
C ILE A 8 9.12 14.34 7.54
N ILE A 9 8.63 14.58 6.33
CA ILE A 9 7.20 14.61 6.04
C ILE A 9 6.78 13.15 6.17
N LEU A 10 6.57 12.71 7.42
CA LEU A 10 5.78 11.54 7.69
C LEU A 10 4.42 11.84 7.03
N LYS A 11 4.14 11.17 5.92
CA LYS A 11 2.83 11.24 5.29
C LYS A 11 1.85 10.55 6.23
N ARG A 12 1.29 11.34 7.15
CA ARG A 12 0.32 10.92 8.16
C ARG A 12 -1.05 10.83 7.50
N SER A 13 -1.27 9.79 6.70
CA SER A 13 -2.53 9.60 5.98
C SER A 13 -3.25 8.32 6.37
N VAL A 14 -4.53 8.45 6.72
CA VAL A 14 -5.48 7.33 6.78
C VAL A 14 -6.24 7.29 5.46
N ASP A 15 -6.30 6.15 4.83
CA ASP A 15 -6.84 5.99 3.48
C ASP A 15 -7.61 4.67 3.38
N GLN A 16 -8.33 4.49 2.26
CA GLN A 16 -8.92 3.20 1.94
C GLN A 16 -7.85 2.12 1.77
N GLY A 17 -8.15 0.92 2.26
CA GLY A 17 -7.30 -0.25 2.06
C GLY A 17 -7.37 -0.74 0.61
N ALA A 18 -6.31 -1.42 0.16
CA ALA A 18 -6.37 -2.18 -1.09
C ALA A 18 -7.21 -3.45 -0.90
N LEU A 19 -7.95 -3.88 -1.92
CA LEU A 19 -8.56 -5.20 -1.97
C LEU A 19 -7.46 -6.28 -2.10
N THR A 20 -7.80 -7.55 -1.89
CA THR A 20 -6.81 -8.64 -1.88
C THR A 20 -6.09 -8.78 -3.21
N LEU A 21 -6.81 -8.63 -4.32
CA LEU A 21 -6.24 -8.60 -5.67
C LEU A 21 -5.39 -7.35 -5.99
N GLY A 22 -5.19 -6.44 -5.03
CA GLY A 22 -4.33 -5.26 -5.15
C GLY A 22 -5.07 -3.96 -5.46
N ARG A 23 -4.34 -2.85 -5.56
CA ARG A 23 -4.90 -1.55 -5.99
C ARG A 23 -5.34 -1.62 -7.45
N GLY A 24 -6.43 -0.93 -7.79
CA GLY A 24 -7.03 -0.96 -9.12
C GLY A 24 -7.82 -2.24 -9.46
N SER A 25 -7.84 -3.25 -8.59
CA SER A 25 -8.57 -4.50 -8.83
C SER A 25 -10.08 -4.42 -8.57
N ARG A 26 -10.60 -3.25 -8.20
CA ARG A 26 -12.02 -3.03 -7.88
C ARG A 26 -12.96 -3.61 -8.94
N ASP A 27 -12.66 -3.37 -10.20
CA ASP A 27 -13.52 -3.80 -11.30
C ASP A 27 -13.54 -5.31 -11.50
N TYR A 28 -12.51 -6.05 -11.05
CA TYR A 28 -12.52 -7.51 -11.08
C TYR A 28 -13.68 -8.08 -10.26
N TYR A 29 -14.04 -7.42 -9.15
CA TYR A 29 -15.12 -7.85 -8.27
C TYR A 29 -16.51 -7.42 -8.77
N LEU A 30 -16.58 -6.26 -9.43
CA LEU A 30 -17.85 -5.62 -9.81
C LEU A 30 -18.31 -5.96 -11.23
N ASN A 31 -17.38 -6.18 -12.15
CA ASN A 31 -17.69 -6.50 -13.55
C ASN A 31 -17.57 -8.01 -13.81
N SER A 32 -18.67 -8.72 -13.54
CA SER A 32 -18.73 -10.17 -13.69
C SER A 32 -18.71 -10.68 -15.12
N THR A 33 -18.93 -9.82 -16.13
CA THR A 33 -18.86 -10.24 -17.54
C THR A 33 -17.43 -10.21 -18.04
N MET A 34 -16.70 -9.13 -17.76
CA MET A 34 -15.32 -8.95 -18.23
C MET A 34 -14.31 -9.78 -17.43
N PHE A 35 -14.53 -9.97 -16.13
CA PHE A 35 -13.55 -10.58 -15.22
C PHE A 35 -14.01 -11.89 -14.57
N ALA A 36 -14.99 -12.59 -15.17
CA ALA A 36 -15.46 -13.89 -14.70
C ALA A 36 -14.32 -14.90 -14.50
N SER A 37 -13.41 -14.97 -15.48
CA SER A 37 -12.23 -15.85 -15.45
C SER A 37 -11.29 -15.53 -14.29
N HIS A 38 -11.04 -14.25 -14.02
CA HIS A 38 -10.17 -13.77 -12.95
C HIS A 38 -10.75 -14.12 -11.59
N MET A 39 -12.06 -13.91 -11.38
CA MET A 39 -12.74 -14.28 -10.13
C MET A 39 -12.81 -15.79 -9.92
N THR A 40 -12.88 -16.56 -11.01
CA THR A 40 -12.83 -18.04 -10.95
C THR A 40 -11.44 -18.52 -10.54
N ALA A 41 -10.39 -17.96 -11.14
CA ALA A 41 -9.00 -18.23 -10.77
C ALA A 41 -8.70 -17.79 -9.32
N TYR A 42 -9.26 -16.67 -8.89
CA TYR A 42 -9.12 -16.20 -7.51
C TYR A 42 -9.76 -17.16 -6.51
N ARG A 43 -10.99 -17.63 -6.76
CA ARG A 43 -11.62 -18.65 -5.92
C ARG A 43 -10.79 -19.94 -5.88
N LYS A 44 -10.34 -20.43 -7.05
CA LYS A 44 -9.49 -21.62 -7.15
C LYS A 44 -8.23 -21.45 -6.29
N TYR A 45 -7.57 -20.30 -6.40
CA TYR A 45 -6.40 -19.94 -5.61
C TYR A 45 -6.66 -20.01 -4.09
N LEU A 46 -7.77 -19.45 -3.59
CA LEU A 46 -8.12 -19.58 -2.17
C LEU A 46 -8.29 -21.05 -1.74
N VAL A 47 -9.00 -21.85 -2.55
CA VAL A 47 -9.32 -23.25 -2.22
C VAL A 47 -8.05 -24.09 -2.14
N GLU A 48 -7.18 -23.97 -3.14
CA GLU A 48 -5.96 -24.77 -3.20
C GLU A 48 -5.01 -24.43 -2.05
N ILE A 49 -4.85 -23.14 -1.72
CA ILE A 49 -4.04 -22.71 -0.58
C ILE A 49 -4.66 -23.19 0.75
N ALA A 50 -5.97 -23.07 0.92
CA ALA A 50 -6.65 -23.54 2.12
C ALA A 50 -6.51 -25.06 2.32
N ASN A 51 -6.54 -25.83 1.24
CA ASN A 51 -6.37 -27.28 1.29
C ASN A 51 -4.94 -27.69 1.67
N ILE A 52 -3.91 -26.99 1.19
CA ILE A 52 -2.54 -27.24 1.66
C ILE A 52 -2.45 -26.96 3.16
N LEU A 53 -2.93 -25.80 3.60
CA LEU A 53 -2.90 -25.43 5.03
C LEU A 53 -3.67 -26.42 5.91
N LYS A 54 -4.82 -26.91 5.45
CA LYS A 54 -5.59 -27.96 6.12
C LYS A 54 -4.78 -29.24 6.31
N ASN A 55 -4.15 -29.70 5.23
CA ASN A 55 -3.39 -30.94 5.22
C ASN A 55 -2.14 -30.84 6.10
N ASP A 56 -1.39 -29.74 5.99
CA ASP A 56 -0.17 -29.51 6.80
C ASP A 56 -0.48 -29.40 8.30
N ALA A 57 -1.67 -28.88 8.65
CA ALA A 57 -2.14 -28.81 10.02
C ALA A 57 -2.87 -30.10 10.50
N ASN A 58 -2.95 -31.14 9.67
CA ASN A 58 -3.68 -32.39 9.94
C ASN A 58 -5.13 -32.17 10.42
N LEU A 59 -5.84 -31.23 9.80
CA LEU A 59 -7.21 -30.87 10.19
C LEU A 59 -8.26 -31.69 9.40
N THR A 60 -9.24 -32.25 10.10
CA THR A 60 -10.35 -33.01 9.52
C THR A 60 -11.55 -32.10 9.19
N ARG A 61 -11.33 -31.13 8.31
CA ARG A 61 -12.38 -30.20 7.84
C ARG A 61 -12.92 -30.62 6.48
N GLU A 62 -14.25 -30.67 6.37
CA GLU A 62 -14.95 -31.00 5.12
C GLU A 62 -14.70 -29.95 4.03
N ASP A 63 -14.55 -30.40 2.79
CA ASP A 63 -14.28 -29.50 1.66
C ASP A 63 -15.44 -28.52 1.44
N SER A 64 -16.69 -28.95 1.66
CA SER A 64 -17.88 -28.11 1.56
C SER A 64 -17.82 -26.89 2.49
N ASP A 65 -17.29 -27.04 3.70
CA ASP A 65 -17.15 -25.95 4.66
C ASP A 65 -16.07 -24.95 4.23
N ILE A 66 -14.97 -25.44 3.65
CA ILE A 66 -13.89 -24.60 3.09
C ILE A 66 -14.45 -23.79 1.91
N TYR A 67 -15.16 -24.44 1.00
CA TYR A 67 -15.81 -23.77 -0.12
C TYR A 67 -16.82 -22.71 0.33
N LYS A 68 -17.59 -23.00 1.39
CA LYS A 68 -18.53 -22.02 1.97
C LYS A 68 -17.78 -20.81 2.51
N ASP A 69 -16.77 -21.01 3.36
CA ASP A 69 -15.99 -19.92 3.95
C ASP A 69 -15.33 -19.04 2.88
N ILE A 70 -14.77 -19.65 1.84
CA ILE A 70 -14.14 -18.93 0.71
C ILE A 70 -15.15 -18.10 -0.05
N ASN A 71 -16.37 -18.63 -0.28
CA ASN A 71 -17.43 -17.87 -0.91
C ASN A 71 -17.89 -16.70 -0.03
N ASP A 72 -17.92 -16.88 1.29
CA ASP A 72 -18.25 -15.82 2.24
C ASP A 72 -17.17 -14.70 2.23
N ILE A 73 -15.88 -15.05 2.15
CA ILE A 73 -14.77 -14.10 1.97
C ILE A 73 -14.94 -13.30 0.66
N ILE A 74 -15.16 -13.98 -0.46
CA ILE A 74 -15.32 -13.33 -1.77
C ILE A 74 -16.56 -12.43 -1.79
N ALA A 75 -17.66 -12.86 -1.16
CA ALA A 75 -18.87 -12.05 -1.04
C ALA A 75 -18.64 -10.80 -0.19
N PHE A 76 -17.88 -10.91 0.90
CA PHE A 76 -17.45 -9.78 1.70
C PHE A 76 -16.58 -8.82 0.89
N GLU A 77 -15.57 -9.32 0.17
CA GLU A 77 -14.70 -8.50 -0.68
C GLU A 77 -15.47 -7.78 -1.80
N LYS A 78 -16.48 -8.42 -2.40
CA LYS A 78 -17.36 -7.77 -3.38
C LYS A 78 -18.12 -6.59 -2.79
N LYS A 79 -18.65 -6.73 -1.56
CA LYS A 79 -19.29 -5.61 -0.85
C LYS A 79 -18.29 -4.51 -0.51
N LEU A 80 -17.08 -4.88 -0.09
CA LEU A 80 -16.01 -3.91 0.15
C LEU A 80 -15.62 -3.16 -1.14
N ALA A 81 -15.55 -3.85 -2.29
CA ALA A 81 -15.26 -3.26 -3.59
C ALA A 81 -16.29 -2.22 -4.03
N GLN A 82 -17.57 -2.37 -3.63
CA GLN A 82 -18.60 -1.37 -3.89
C GLN A 82 -18.35 -0.07 -3.10
N ILE A 83 -17.67 -0.15 -1.95
CA ILE A 83 -17.37 0.99 -1.08
C ILE A 83 -16.05 1.67 -1.46
N VAL A 84 -15.05 0.90 -1.88
CA VAL A 84 -13.74 1.40 -2.36
C VAL A 84 -13.96 2.39 -3.50
N VAL A 85 -13.36 3.57 -3.39
CA VAL A 85 -13.37 4.62 -4.42
C VAL A 85 -12.41 4.23 -5.54
N ALA A 86 -12.82 4.40 -6.79
CA ALA A 86 -12.00 4.04 -7.95
C ALA A 86 -10.76 4.95 -8.08
N GLU A 87 -9.67 4.44 -8.65
CA GLU A 87 -8.38 5.15 -8.67
C GLU A 87 -8.37 6.38 -9.61
N ASP A 88 -9.23 6.39 -10.62
CA ASP A 88 -9.47 7.54 -11.50
C ASP A 88 -10.14 8.71 -10.77
N GLU A 89 -11.08 8.42 -9.86
CA GLU A 89 -11.71 9.43 -8.98
C GLU A 89 -10.74 9.96 -7.89
N ARG A 90 -9.58 9.33 -7.74
CA ARG A 90 -8.56 9.64 -6.72
C ARG A 90 -7.35 10.41 -7.27
N ARG A 91 -7.44 10.92 -8.50
CA ARG A 91 -6.37 11.73 -9.11
C ARG A 91 -6.29 13.17 -8.57
N ASN A 92 -7.33 13.66 -7.90
CA ASN A 92 -7.36 15.00 -7.32
C ASN A 92 -6.76 15.01 -5.90
N ASN A 93 -5.49 15.38 -5.78
CA ASN A 93 -4.79 15.45 -4.48
C ASN A 93 -5.43 16.44 -3.48
N THR A 94 -6.05 17.52 -3.95
CA THR A 94 -6.75 18.49 -3.08
C THR A 94 -7.98 17.85 -2.44
N ARG A 95 -8.74 17.04 -3.21
CA ARG A 95 -9.88 16.27 -2.69
C ARG A 95 -9.44 15.25 -1.62
N LEU A 96 -8.30 14.60 -1.84
CA LEU A 96 -7.74 13.63 -0.89
C LEU A 96 -7.12 14.30 0.35
N TYR A 97 -6.83 15.60 0.30
CA TYR A 97 -6.21 16.31 1.42
C TYR A 97 -7.27 16.79 2.43
N ASN A 98 -7.78 15.89 3.27
CA ASN A 98 -8.68 16.27 4.36
C ASN A 98 -7.93 16.26 5.69
N LYS A 99 -7.39 17.42 6.08
CA LYS A 99 -6.74 17.60 7.37
C LYS A 99 -7.76 17.50 8.52
N ARG A 100 -7.51 16.60 9.46
CA ARG A 100 -8.36 16.23 10.60
C ARG A 100 -7.51 15.96 11.84
N THR A 101 -8.17 15.73 12.96
CA THR A 101 -7.57 15.21 14.19
C THR A 101 -7.79 13.71 14.30
N MET A 102 -6.99 13.02 15.11
CA MET A 102 -7.24 11.61 15.44
C MET A 102 -8.61 11.41 16.08
N ALA A 103 -9.08 12.38 16.87
CA ALA A 103 -10.41 12.38 17.46
C ALA A 103 -11.54 12.31 16.41
N ASP A 104 -11.37 12.91 15.23
CA ASP A 104 -12.36 12.87 14.16
C ASP A 104 -12.57 11.46 13.60
N LEU A 105 -11.56 10.57 13.69
CA LEU A 105 -11.67 9.19 13.21
C LEU A 105 -12.72 8.39 13.99
N PHE A 106 -12.91 8.70 15.28
CA PHE A 106 -13.96 8.10 16.10
C PHE A 106 -15.36 8.52 15.64
N HIS A 107 -15.50 9.65 14.95
CA HIS A 107 -16.78 10.07 14.35
C HIS A 107 -17.02 9.40 13.00
N TYR A 108 -15.97 9.08 12.25
CA TYR A 108 -16.09 8.38 10.96
C TYR A 108 -16.28 6.88 11.14
N MET A 109 -15.74 6.32 12.23
CA MET A 109 -15.92 4.93 12.62
C MET A 109 -16.36 4.86 14.09
N PRO A 110 -17.66 5.02 14.40
CA PRO A 110 -18.17 5.11 15.77
C PRO A 110 -18.00 3.81 16.56
N GLU A 111 -17.82 3.97 17.88
CA GLU A 111 -17.45 2.90 18.83
C GLU A 111 -18.47 1.76 18.99
N TYR A 112 -19.73 1.99 18.61
CA TYR A 112 -20.82 1.03 18.77
C TYR A 112 -21.41 0.70 17.40
N ILE A 113 -21.19 -0.54 16.98
CA ILE A 113 -21.78 -1.07 15.76
C ILE A 113 -22.77 -2.17 16.19
N ASN A 114 -24.06 -1.82 16.33
CA ASN A 114 -25.19 -2.75 16.56
C ASN A 114 -24.88 -3.90 17.54
N ASP A 115 -24.74 -3.58 18.83
CA ASP A 115 -24.43 -4.51 19.94
C ASP A 115 -23.09 -5.29 19.84
N LEU A 116 -22.34 -5.10 18.75
CA LEU A 116 -20.99 -5.57 18.56
C LEU A 116 -20.01 -4.46 18.99
N HIS A 117 -19.27 -4.70 20.07
CA HIS A 117 -18.20 -3.81 20.56
C HIS A 117 -16.98 -3.82 19.62
N ILE A 118 -17.13 -3.44 18.35
CA ILE A 118 -15.98 -3.18 17.48
C ILE A 118 -15.49 -1.75 17.74
N LYS A 119 -14.83 -1.58 18.88
CA LYS A 119 -14.16 -0.33 19.26
C LYS A 119 -12.79 -0.29 18.57
N VAL A 120 -12.68 0.41 17.45
CA VAL A 120 -11.35 0.79 16.94
C VAL A 120 -10.87 1.98 17.75
N ASP A 121 -10.14 1.70 18.83
CA ASP A 121 -9.40 2.75 19.53
C ASP A 121 -8.20 3.15 18.66
N TRP A 122 -8.36 4.21 17.87
CA TRP A 122 -7.35 4.66 16.92
C TRP A 122 -6.04 5.07 17.59
N VAL A 123 -6.12 5.71 18.76
CA VAL A 123 -4.93 6.11 19.52
C VAL A 123 -4.19 4.87 20.00
N TYR A 124 -4.91 3.92 20.61
CA TYR A 124 -4.33 2.64 21.01
C TYR A 124 -3.76 1.89 19.82
N PHE A 125 -4.49 1.77 18.71
CA PHE A 125 -4.06 1.09 17.50
C PHE A 125 -2.73 1.64 16.99
N PHE A 126 -2.65 2.96 16.76
CA PHE A 126 -1.42 3.59 16.25
C PHE A 126 -0.27 3.49 17.25
N ARG A 127 -0.53 3.62 18.56
CA ARG A 127 0.49 3.41 19.59
C ARG A 127 1.04 1.99 19.63
N ASN A 128 0.24 0.97 19.29
CA ASN A 128 0.69 -0.42 19.31
C ASN A 128 1.53 -0.78 18.08
N ILE A 129 1.26 -0.17 16.92
CA ILE A 129 2.02 -0.45 15.69
C ILE A 129 3.20 0.49 15.47
N ALA A 130 3.26 1.61 16.19
CA ALA A 130 4.34 2.57 16.07
C ALA A 130 5.60 2.14 16.85
N PRO A 131 6.80 2.49 16.37
CA PRO A 131 8.02 2.42 17.17
C PRO A 131 7.88 3.16 18.49
N ASP A 132 8.57 2.69 19.54
CA ASP A 132 8.46 3.25 20.89
C ASP A 132 8.66 4.77 20.92
N GLN A 133 9.61 5.29 20.14
CA GLN A 133 9.92 6.72 20.08
C GLN A 133 8.79 7.58 19.49
N LEU A 134 7.81 6.96 18.81
CA LEU A 134 6.69 7.62 18.16
C LEU A 134 5.36 7.38 18.90
N LYS A 135 5.31 6.59 19.96
CA LYS A 135 4.04 6.29 20.64
C LYS A 135 3.36 7.53 21.22
N ASP A 136 4.12 8.40 21.87
CA ASP A 136 3.60 9.65 22.46
C ASP A 136 3.09 10.64 21.41
N PHE A 137 3.55 10.49 20.17
CA PHE A 137 3.08 11.31 19.06
C PHE A 137 1.58 11.08 18.75
N PHE A 138 1.05 9.88 19.01
CA PHE A 138 -0.34 9.54 18.74
C PHE A 138 -1.22 9.84 19.95
N HIS A 139 -2.10 10.81 19.82
CA HIS A 139 -3.10 11.23 20.80
C HIS A 139 -4.29 11.88 20.06
N ASN A 140 -5.36 12.22 20.77
CA ASN A 140 -6.60 12.70 20.15
C ASN A 140 -6.43 13.95 19.27
N ASN A 141 -5.53 14.87 19.65
CA ASN A 141 -5.27 16.10 18.91
C ASN A 141 -4.23 15.96 17.78
N THR A 142 -3.69 14.75 17.56
CA THR A 142 -2.72 14.51 16.49
C THR A 142 -3.35 14.80 15.13
N GLU A 143 -2.73 15.68 14.36
CA GLU A 143 -3.18 16.00 13.00
C GLU A 143 -2.89 14.83 12.03
N VAL A 144 -3.92 14.41 11.31
CA VAL A 144 -3.90 13.35 10.30
C VAL A 144 -4.61 13.81 9.04
N ILE A 145 -4.16 13.32 7.89
CA ILE A 145 -4.84 13.51 6.61
C ILE A 145 -5.75 12.30 6.39
N VAL A 146 -7.03 12.51 6.15
CA VAL A 146 -7.98 11.43 5.84
C VAL A 146 -8.31 11.48 4.35
N CYS A 147 -7.78 10.53 3.59
CA CYS A 147 -7.92 10.54 2.13
C CYS A 147 -9.37 10.29 1.68
N GLU A 148 -10.06 9.33 2.30
CA GLU A 148 -11.45 8.98 1.94
C GLU A 148 -12.31 8.86 3.19
N ILE A 149 -12.87 9.98 3.63
CA ILE A 149 -13.76 10.03 4.80
C ILE A 149 -14.99 9.15 4.57
N ASP A 150 -15.59 9.21 3.38
CA ASP A 150 -16.81 8.46 3.09
C ASP A 150 -16.59 6.96 2.98
N TYR A 151 -15.38 6.53 2.59
CA TYR A 151 -15.00 5.11 2.68
C TYR A 151 -15.02 4.64 4.13
N LEU A 152 -14.36 5.37 5.05
CA LEU A 152 -14.33 5.02 6.48
C LEU A 152 -15.74 4.96 7.06
N ARG A 153 -16.58 5.95 6.72
CA ARG A 153 -17.99 5.96 7.09
C ARG A 153 -18.69 4.72 6.56
N LYS A 154 -18.75 4.49 5.25
CA LYS A 154 -19.49 3.36 4.64
C LYS A 154 -19.03 1.98 5.16
N VAL A 155 -17.75 1.82 5.47
CA VAL A 155 -17.23 0.60 6.10
C VAL A 155 -17.80 0.42 7.51
N SER A 156 -17.96 1.51 8.27
CA SER A 156 -18.33 1.52 9.69
C SER A 156 -19.78 1.89 10.02
N SER A 157 -20.53 2.55 9.14
CA SER A 157 -21.94 2.95 9.26
C SER A 157 -22.49 3.48 7.92
N THR A 158 -23.73 3.13 7.54
CA THR A 158 -24.44 3.88 6.48
C THR A 158 -25.31 4.94 7.15
N ILE A 159 -24.99 6.21 6.91
CA ILE A 159 -25.88 7.33 7.26
C ILE A 159 -26.88 7.47 6.11
N GLN A 160 -28.13 7.05 6.32
CA GLN A 160 -29.25 7.60 5.54
C GLN A 160 -29.84 8.80 6.29
N PRO A 161 -30.47 9.77 5.59
CA PRO A 161 -31.00 10.99 6.20
C PRO A 161 -31.92 10.74 7.39
N ASN A 162 -32.60 9.58 7.46
CA ASN A 162 -33.62 9.30 8.47
C ASN A 162 -33.48 7.94 9.19
N ASN A 163 -32.41 7.15 8.98
CA ASN A 163 -32.19 5.87 9.70
C ASN A 163 -30.71 5.45 9.66
N VAL A 164 -30.19 4.94 10.78
CA VAL A 164 -28.89 4.25 10.83
C VAL A 164 -29.06 2.87 10.23
N VAL A 165 -28.58 2.67 9.01
CA VAL A 165 -28.69 1.39 8.30
C VAL A 165 -27.31 0.73 8.34
N SER A 166 -27.10 -0.11 9.33
CA SER A 166 -26.01 -1.10 9.54
C SER A 166 -24.80 -1.13 8.57
N SER A 167 -23.58 -1.24 9.12
CA SER A 167 -22.32 -1.17 8.36
C SER A 167 -21.84 -2.47 7.74
N LEU A 168 -20.85 -2.40 6.82
CA LEU A 168 -20.25 -3.60 6.24
C LEU A 168 -19.63 -4.49 7.33
N ILE A 169 -18.89 -3.89 8.26
CA ILE A 169 -18.27 -4.65 9.36
C ILE A 169 -19.35 -5.18 10.33
N ALA A 170 -20.37 -4.38 10.68
CA ALA A 170 -21.49 -4.77 11.55
C ALA A 170 -22.17 -6.05 11.10
N ASN A 171 -22.50 -6.09 9.81
CA ASN A 171 -23.36 -7.10 9.22
C ASN A 171 -22.58 -8.36 8.82
N THR A 172 -21.27 -8.34 8.97
CA THR A 172 -20.43 -9.46 8.58
C THR A 172 -20.16 -10.31 9.81
N ASN A 173 -20.45 -11.60 9.71
CA ASN A 173 -20.14 -12.56 10.75
C ASN A 173 -18.64 -12.47 11.13
N GLN A 174 -18.33 -12.48 12.42
CA GLN A 174 -16.96 -12.35 12.94
C GLN A 174 -16.00 -13.40 12.36
N VAL A 175 -16.48 -14.62 12.08
CA VAL A 175 -15.69 -15.68 11.44
C VAL A 175 -15.28 -15.27 10.03
N VAL A 176 -16.18 -14.63 9.27
CA VAL A 176 -15.87 -14.15 7.91
C VAL A 176 -14.84 -13.02 7.96
N LEU A 177 -14.95 -12.10 8.93
CA LEU A 177 -13.96 -11.04 9.14
C LEU A 177 -12.59 -11.62 9.50
N ALA A 178 -12.54 -12.57 10.43
CA ALA A 178 -11.30 -13.24 10.83
C ALA A 178 -10.67 -14.00 9.65
N ASN A 179 -11.49 -14.77 8.91
CA ASN A 179 -11.04 -15.50 7.72
C ASN A 179 -10.48 -14.55 6.65
N TYR A 180 -11.14 -13.41 6.41
CA TYR A 180 -10.64 -12.39 5.49
C TYR A 180 -9.29 -11.81 5.95
N ILE A 181 -9.15 -11.44 7.22
CA ILE A 181 -7.90 -10.89 7.77
C ILE A 181 -6.77 -11.93 7.65
N ILE A 182 -7.02 -13.18 8.04
CA ILE A 182 -6.03 -14.25 7.92
C ILE A 182 -5.69 -14.51 6.46
N TRP A 183 -6.66 -14.47 5.55
CA TRP A 183 -6.41 -14.62 4.13
C TRP A 183 -5.47 -13.52 3.59
N ARG A 184 -5.61 -12.27 4.05
CA ARG A 184 -4.68 -11.19 3.69
C ARG A 184 -3.25 -11.49 4.14
N VAL A 185 -3.10 -12.05 5.34
CA VAL A 185 -1.78 -12.46 5.87
C VAL A 185 -1.22 -13.62 5.04
N VAL A 186 -1.99 -14.69 4.86
CA VAL A 186 -1.61 -15.87 4.06
C VAL A 186 -1.16 -15.45 2.67
N GLN A 187 -1.96 -14.64 1.96
CA GLN A 187 -1.62 -14.16 0.62
C GLN A 187 -0.28 -13.40 0.58
N SER A 188 0.02 -12.60 1.60
CA SER A 188 1.31 -11.90 1.71
C SER A 188 2.48 -12.84 2.01
N SER A 189 2.22 -13.95 2.70
CA SER A 189 3.21 -14.95 3.11
C SER A 189 3.52 -15.99 2.03
N VAL A 190 2.60 -16.26 1.09
CA VAL A 190 2.74 -17.32 0.07
C VAL A 190 4.08 -17.29 -0.68
N ARG A 191 4.64 -16.10 -0.91
CA ARG A 191 5.92 -15.95 -1.61
C ARG A 191 7.16 -16.41 -0.82
N PHE A 192 7.00 -16.78 0.44
CA PHE A 192 8.06 -17.22 1.34
C PHE A 192 7.88 -18.68 1.77
N LEU A 193 6.87 -19.37 1.23
CA LEU A 193 6.57 -20.77 1.55
C LEU A 193 7.20 -21.70 0.51
N ASP A 194 6.98 -23.01 0.67
CA ASP A 194 7.53 -24.02 -0.24
C ASP A 194 6.90 -24.02 -1.64
N GLU A 195 7.49 -24.81 -2.53
CA GLU A 195 7.14 -24.89 -3.96
C GLU A 195 5.65 -25.16 -4.20
N ARG A 196 4.96 -25.91 -3.32
CA ARG A 196 3.53 -26.22 -3.48
C ARG A 196 2.68 -24.95 -3.49
N PHE A 197 3.04 -23.96 -2.66
CA PHE A 197 2.36 -22.67 -2.60
C PHE A 197 2.74 -21.78 -3.80
N GLU A 198 4.01 -21.82 -4.22
CA GLU A 198 4.49 -21.08 -5.39
C GLU A 198 3.85 -21.59 -6.70
N ASP A 199 3.61 -22.90 -6.81
CA ASP A 199 2.91 -23.54 -7.93
C ASP A 199 1.52 -22.98 -8.11
N ILE A 200 0.72 -23.00 -7.05
CA ILE A 200 -0.63 -22.45 -7.03
C ILE A 200 -0.61 -20.94 -7.33
N LYS A 201 0.36 -20.21 -6.75
CA LYS A 201 0.51 -18.77 -7.03
C LYS A 201 0.85 -18.50 -8.49
N GLN A 202 1.67 -19.34 -9.12
CA GLN A 202 2.03 -19.19 -10.53
C GLN A 202 0.85 -19.46 -11.46
N ASP A 203 0.06 -20.49 -11.20
CA ASP A 203 -1.15 -20.76 -11.96
C ASP A 203 -2.17 -19.63 -11.85
N PHE A 204 -2.30 -19.07 -10.64
CA PHE A 204 -3.08 -17.88 -10.41
C PHE A 204 -2.53 -16.68 -11.20
N SER A 205 -1.23 -16.40 -11.14
CA SER A 205 -0.58 -15.31 -11.90
C SER A 205 -0.75 -15.46 -13.42
N ARG A 206 -0.75 -16.69 -13.95
CA ARG A 206 -0.98 -16.95 -15.38
C ARG A 206 -2.32 -16.38 -15.86
N VAL A 207 -3.36 -16.50 -15.06
CA VAL A 207 -4.68 -15.94 -15.38
C VAL A 207 -4.72 -14.42 -15.15
N MET A 208 -4.12 -13.95 -14.04
CA MET A 208 -4.23 -12.54 -13.65
C MET A 208 -3.39 -11.58 -14.49
N THR A 209 -2.18 -11.98 -14.89
CA THR A 209 -1.22 -11.10 -15.57
C THR A 209 -0.68 -11.69 -16.88
N GLY A 210 -1.09 -12.91 -17.24
CA GLY A 210 -0.58 -13.60 -18.43
C GLY A 210 0.83 -14.17 -18.26
N GLN A 211 1.40 -14.13 -17.05
CA GLN A 211 2.74 -14.62 -16.78
C GLN A 211 2.84 -16.15 -16.96
N GLN A 212 3.50 -16.60 -18.02
CA GLN A 212 3.56 -18.02 -18.38
C GLN A 212 4.55 -18.84 -17.55
N GLN A 213 5.62 -18.21 -17.07
CA GLN A 213 6.70 -18.86 -16.32
C GLN A 213 7.09 -18.00 -15.10
N ARG A 214 7.56 -18.68 -14.05
CA ARG A 214 8.11 -18.01 -12.87
C ARG A 214 9.41 -17.28 -13.22
N SER A 215 9.68 -16.22 -12.46
CA SER A 215 11.02 -15.67 -12.40
C SER A 215 12.00 -16.74 -11.88
N PRO A 216 13.23 -16.81 -12.39
CA PRO A 216 14.27 -17.63 -11.78
C PRO A 216 14.46 -17.26 -10.31
N ARG A 217 14.60 -18.25 -9.44
CA ARG A 217 14.70 -18.06 -7.98
C ARG A 217 15.77 -17.05 -7.57
N TRP A 218 16.96 -17.09 -8.20
CA TRP A 218 18.04 -16.15 -7.91
C TRP A 218 17.62 -14.68 -8.10
N LYS A 219 16.75 -14.40 -9.08
CA LYS A 219 16.27 -13.06 -9.38
C LYS A 219 15.30 -12.58 -8.30
N ASP A 220 14.40 -13.44 -7.87
CA ASP A 220 13.48 -13.13 -6.77
C ASP A 220 14.24 -12.96 -5.44
N CYS A 221 15.22 -13.83 -5.16
CA CYS A 221 16.09 -13.71 -4.00
C CYS A 221 16.93 -12.43 -4.02
N ALA A 222 17.44 -11.99 -5.18
CA ALA A 222 18.18 -10.72 -5.29
C ALA A 222 17.27 -9.48 -5.12
N GLN A 223 15.99 -9.59 -5.49
CA GLN A 223 15.02 -8.51 -5.35
C GLN A 223 14.65 -8.22 -3.89
N VAL A 224 14.67 -9.23 -3.01
CA VAL A 224 14.29 -9.08 -1.60
C VAL A 224 15.23 -8.11 -0.85
N PRO A 225 16.56 -8.32 -0.81
CA PRO A 225 17.49 -7.36 -0.21
C PRO A 225 17.43 -5.99 -0.88
N SER A 226 17.23 -5.93 -2.20
CA SER A 226 17.08 -4.66 -2.92
C SER A 226 15.85 -3.85 -2.48
N THR A 227 14.82 -4.53 -1.98
CA THR A 227 13.59 -3.90 -1.48
C THR A 227 13.70 -3.50 0.00
N VAL A 228 14.34 -4.36 0.82
CA VAL A 228 14.42 -4.15 2.28
C VAL A 228 15.62 -3.28 2.68
N LEU A 229 16.72 -3.34 1.92
CA LEU A 229 17.96 -2.61 2.14
C LEU A 229 18.34 -1.78 0.90
N PRO A 230 17.47 -0.87 0.42
CA PRO A 230 17.64 -0.21 -0.88
C PRO A 230 18.94 0.60 -0.97
N LEU A 231 19.42 1.20 0.13
CA LEU A 231 20.68 1.95 0.11
C LEU A 231 21.90 1.02 0.00
N ALA A 232 21.88 -0.13 0.66
CA ALA A 232 22.99 -1.07 0.62
C ALA A 232 23.08 -1.77 -0.75
N ALA A 233 21.94 -2.24 -1.26
CA ALA A 233 21.86 -2.79 -2.62
C ALA A 233 22.25 -1.74 -3.68
N GLY A 234 21.82 -0.49 -3.48
CA GLY A 234 22.20 0.64 -4.31
C GLY A 234 23.70 0.91 -4.33
N ALA A 235 24.37 0.87 -3.17
CA ALA A 235 25.82 1.05 -3.07
C ALA A 235 26.60 0.01 -3.89
N ILE A 236 26.22 -1.27 -3.80
CA ILE A 236 26.84 -2.35 -4.59
C ILE A 236 26.64 -2.11 -6.09
N TYR A 237 25.42 -1.73 -6.49
CA TYR A 237 25.12 -1.46 -7.90
C TYR A 237 25.92 -0.27 -8.43
N VAL A 238 26.03 0.81 -7.65
CA VAL A 238 26.77 2.01 -8.01
C VAL A 238 28.26 1.71 -8.20
N ASP A 239 28.85 0.98 -7.27
CA ASP A 239 30.25 0.56 -7.33
C ASP A 239 30.54 -0.28 -8.60
N ALA A 240 29.64 -1.21 -8.92
CA ALA A 240 29.82 -2.12 -10.06
C ALA A 240 29.51 -1.50 -11.43
N HIS A 241 28.54 -0.57 -11.51
CA HIS A 241 27.91 -0.21 -12.78
C HIS A 241 27.75 1.29 -13.04
N PHE A 242 27.95 2.17 -12.05
CA PHE A 242 27.62 3.59 -12.22
C PHE A 242 28.86 4.45 -12.48
N ASN A 243 28.90 5.10 -13.65
CA ASN A 243 29.98 6.00 -14.02
C ASN A 243 29.71 7.44 -13.53
N SER A 244 30.68 8.04 -12.83
CA SER A 244 30.58 9.42 -12.36
C SER A 244 30.43 10.46 -13.49
N GLN A 245 30.89 10.14 -14.71
CA GLN A 245 30.71 10.99 -15.88
C GLN A 245 29.23 11.07 -16.29
N ASP A 246 28.50 9.95 -16.27
CA ASP A 246 27.07 9.90 -16.61
C ASP A 246 26.24 10.78 -15.67
N LYS A 247 26.62 10.84 -14.37
CA LYS A 247 25.99 11.75 -13.39
C LYS A 247 26.16 13.21 -13.80
N ARG A 248 27.35 13.61 -14.26
CA ARG A 248 27.63 15.00 -14.70
C ARG A 248 26.82 15.36 -15.93
N GLU A 249 26.74 14.46 -16.91
CA GLU A 249 25.97 14.65 -18.13
C GLU A 249 24.46 14.75 -17.85
N ALA A 250 23.95 13.89 -16.96
CA ALA A 250 22.55 13.95 -16.53
C ALA A 250 22.21 15.26 -15.80
N ILE A 251 23.10 15.78 -14.96
CA ILE A 251 22.94 17.08 -14.29
C ILE A 251 22.80 18.20 -15.32
N GLU A 252 23.68 18.25 -16.32
CA GLU A 252 23.62 19.28 -17.35
C GLU A 252 22.35 19.15 -18.20
N MET A 253 21.95 17.92 -18.56
CA MET A 253 20.71 17.68 -19.28
C MET A 253 19.48 18.15 -18.50
N ILE A 254 19.39 17.86 -17.20
CA ILE A 254 18.26 18.32 -16.35
C ILE A 254 18.22 19.84 -16.27
N LYS A 255 19.39 20.49 -16.16
CA LYS A 255 19.49 21.95 -16.18
C LYS A 255 19.00 22.53 -17.51
N LEU A 256 19.40 21.95 -18.64
CA LEU A 256 18.93 22.36 -19.97
C LEU A 256 17.41 22.17 -20.11
N LEU A 257 16.87 21.03 -19.68
CA LEU A 257 15.43 20.76 -19.69
C LEU A 257 14.65 21.76 -18.81
N ARG A 258 15.18 22.09 -17.62
CA ARG A 258 14.59 23.11 -16.74
C ARG A 258 14.55 24.47 -17.43
N ASN A 259 15.64 24.89 -18.07
CA ASN A 259 15.69 26.17 -18.79
C ASN A 259 14.68 26.20 -19.94
N SER A 260 14.62 25.15 -20.76
CA SER A 260 13.63 25.05 -21.84
C SER A 260 12.20 25.04 -21.31
N PHE A 261 11.93 24.38 -20.18
CA PHE A 261 10.62 24.44 -19.53
C PHE A 261 10.24 25.87 -19.12
N VAL A 262 11.18 26.61 -18.51
CA VAL A 262 10.96 28.02 -18.14
C VAL A 262 10.65 28.88 -19.37
N GLU A 263 11.39 28.71 -20.46
CA GLU A 263 11.13 29.41 -21.72
C GLU A 263 9.72 29.10 -22.27
N LEU A 264 9.32 27.83 -22.26
CA LEU A 264 7.97 27.42 -22.68
C LEU A 264 6.87 28.01 -21.78
N VAL A 265 7.12 28.10 -20.47
CA VAL A 265 6.18 28.72 -19.52
C VAL A 265 6.03 30.22 -19.81
N GLN A 266 7.13 30.92 -20.11
CA GLN A 266 7.09 32.35 -20.44
C GLN A 266 6.31 32.62 -21.73
N GLN A 267 6.53 31.80 -22.76
CA GLN A 267 5.97 32.00 -24.10
C GLN A 267 4.52 31.55 -24.25
N ASN A 268 4.00 30.71 -23.36
CA ASN A 268 2.64 30.22 -23.51
C ASN A 268 1.60 31.34 -23.30
N SER A 269 0.47 31.21 -24.00
CA SER A 269 -0.61 32.20 -24.05
C SER A 269 -1.80 31.89 -23.15
N TRP A 270 -1.83 30.72 -22.50
CA TRP A 270 -2.98 30.26 -21.73
C TRP A 270 -2.85 30.50 -20.23
N MET A 271 -1.64 30.76 -19.72
CA MET A 271 -1.39 31.16 -18.33
C MET A 271 -1.32 32.67 -18.20
N ASP A 272 -1.89 33.22 -17.12
CA ASP A 272 -1.64 34.61 -16.72
C ASP A 272 -0.22 34.77 -16.13
N GLU A 273 0.25 36.02 -16.08
CA GLU A 273 1.61 36.34 -15.63
C GLU A 273 1.87 35.98 -14.16
N ALA A 274 0.86 36.08 -13.30
CA ALA A 274 1.00 35.69 -11.89
C ALA A 274 1.26 34.17 -11.76
N THR A 275 0.53 33.36 -12.51
CA THR A 275 0.65 31.91 -12.52
C THR A 275 1.97 31.47 -13.18
N LYS A 276 2.41 32.15 -14.25
CA LYS A 276 3.73 31.92 -14.86
C LYS A 276 4.86 32.12 -13.86
N SER A 277 4.83 33.21 -13.09
CA SER A 277 5.84 33.48 -12.06
C SER A 277 5.93 32.32 -11.06
N VAL A 278 4.80 31.86 -10.52
CA VAL A 278 4.76 30.74 -9.56
C VAL A 278 5.27 29.43 -10.18
N ALA A 279 4.93 29.17 -11.44
CA ALA A 279 5.39 27.97 -12.14
C ALA A 279 6.92 27.97 -12.36
N ILE A 280 7.50 29.12 -12.71
CA ILE A 280 8.94 29.31 -12.87
C ILE A 280 9.65 29.15 -11.51
N ASP A 281 9.13 29.78 -10.45
CA ASP A 281 9.68 29.66 -9.10
C ASP A 281 9.69 28.20 -8.64
N LYS A 282 8.62 27.46 -8.93
CA LYS A 282 8.55 26.02 -8.64
C LYS A 282 9.59 25.24 -9.44
N ALA A 283 9.73 25.48 -10.74
CA ALA A 283 10.71 24.79 -11.58
C ALA A 283 12.15 25.02 -11.09
N ASN A 284 12.46 26.25 -10.68
CA ASN A 284 13.75 26.63 -10.11
C ASN A 284 14.00 26.03 -8.72
N SER A 285 12.94 25.76 -7.96
CA SER A 285 13.01 25.17 -6.61
C SER A 285 13.00 23.63 -6.62
N MET A 286 12.90 22.99 -7.79
CA MET A 286 12.91 21.52 -7.88
C MET A 286 14.28 20.97 -7.47
N ILE A 287 14.26 20.01 -6.55
CA ILE A 287 15.46 19.31 -6.07
C ILE A 287 15.78 18.15 -7.02
N ASP A 288 17.02 18.10 -7.48
CA ASP A 288 17.51 17.07 -8.39
C ASP A 288 18.11 15.91 -7.61
N ASN A 289 17.51 14.72 -7.68
CA ASN A 289 18.06 13.49 -7.13
C ASN A 289 18.53 12.58 -8.28
N ILE A 290 19.85 12.43 -8.46
CA ILE A 290 20.44 11.79 -9.64
C ILE A 290 21.34 10.62 -9.22
N GLY A 291 21.00 9.43 -9.69
CA GLY A 291 21.76 8.19 -9.45
C GLY A 291 21.55 7.64 -8.04
N TYR A 292 22.30 8.17 -7.08
CA TYR A 292 22.34 7.67 -5.70
C TYR A 292 22.51 8.81 -4.69
N PRO A 293 22.00 8.67 -3.46
CA PRO A 293 22.23 9.66 -2.41
C PRO A 293 23.67 9.56 -1.90
N GLU A 294 24.29 10.68 -1.55
CA GLU A 294 25.70 10.72 -1.10
C GLU A 294 25.99 9.77 0.09
N LEU A 295 24.97 9.45 0.90
CA LEU A 295 25.04 8.46 1.97
C LEU A 295 25.56 7.08 1.49
N THR A 296 25.30 6.66 0.24
CA THR A 296 25.74 5.34 -0.25
C THR A 296 27.25 5.24 -0.46
N ASN A 297 27.97 6.37 -0.53
CA ASN A 297 29.43 6.38 -0.67
C ASN A 297 30.15 6.34 0.70
N ASP A 298 29.41 6.46 1.80
CA ASP A 298 29.96 6.48 3.16
C ASP A 298 29.59 5.17 3.87
N ILE A 299 30.50 4.19 3.81
CA ILE A 299 30.29 2.85 4.37
C ILE A 299 29.94 2.91 5.86
N GLN A 300 30.61 3.79 6.62
CA GLN A 300 30.37 3.88 8.06
C GLN A 300 28.93 4.34 8.34
N LYS A 301 28.45 5.38 7.65
CA LYS A 301 27.06 5.83 7.83
C LYS A 301 26.05 4.82 7.30
N LEU A 302 26.41 4.05 6.27
CA LEU A 302 25.56 2.98 5.76
C LEU A 302 25.43 1.84 6.77
N ASP A 303 26.52 1.46 7.44
CA ASP A 303 26.50 0.47 8.52
C ASP A 303 25.69 0.97 9.73
N GLU A 304 25.86 2.24 10.10
CA GLU A 304 25.06 2.89 11.15
C GLU A 304 23.56 2.86 10.82
N GLN A 305 23.18 3.07 9.55
CA GLN A 305 21.79 3.05 9.09
C GLN A 305 21.11 1.67 9.25
N TYR A 306 21.87 0.57 9.25
CA TYR A 306 21.35 -0.79 9.37
C TYR A 306 21.84 -1.50 10.65
N ASN A 307 22.33 -0.75 11.64
CA ASN A 307 22.94 -1.29 12.86
C ASN A 307 21.99 -2.13 13.74
N GLU A 308 20.67 -2.03 13.57
CA GLU A 308 19.65 -2.82 14.28
C GLU A 308 19.20 -4.05 13.49
N VAL A 309 19.52 -4.14 12.20
CA VAL A 309 19.14 -5.29 11.37
C VAL A 309 20.03 -6.48 11.69
N ARG A 310 19.43 -7.63 11.97
CA ARG A 310 20.12 -8.90 12.21
C ARG A 310 19.54 -9.94 11.27
N PHE A 311 20.40 -10.55 10.46
CA PHE A 311 20.04 -11.72 9.67
C PHE A 311 20.51 -12.96 10.40
N THR A 312 19.62 -13.94 10.54
CA THR A 312 19.97 -15.28 11.02
C THR A 312 20.07 -16.17 9.80
N GLU A 313 21.24 -16.74 9.57
CA GLU A 313 21.38 -17.86 8.64
C GLU A 313 20.79 -19.10 9.33
N TYR A 314 19.61 -19.53 8.89
CA TYR A 314 19.14 -20.88 9.17
C TYR A 314 19.74 -21.78 8.09
N LEU A 315 20.88 -22.42 8.42
CA LEU A 315 21.52 -23.45 7.60
C LEU A 315 20.73 -24.76 7.63
#